data_AF-A0A7X2SWD9-F1
#
_entry.id   AF-A0A7X2SWD9-F1
#
_cell.length_a   1.000
_cell.length_b   1.000
_cell.length_c   1.000
_cell.angle_alpha   90.00
_cell.angle_beta   90.00
_cell.angle_gamma   90.00
#
_symmetry.space_group_name_H-M   'P 1'
#
loop_
_entity.id
_entity.type
_entity.pdbx_description
1 polymer ?
#
loop_
_entity_poly.entity_id
_entity_poly.type
_entity_poly.pdbx_seq_one_letter_code
_entity_poly.pdbx_strand_id
1 'polypeptide(L)'
;MQDFLQQTLSGEVPRKRSGETAHLRWQWLYHGILLMEPTVPVKQALVLSAGIHGNETAPVEMVNQLVNPLLRGEKPLQQRMLVILGNPSALRTGKRYVRYDINRLFGGRWQQIDDG
;
A
#
# COMPACT_ATOMS: atom_id res chain seq x y z
N MET A 1 -8.10 0.28 -10.89
CA MET A 1 -6.67 0.57 -10.84
C MET A 1 -5.94 -0.60 -11.46
N GLN A 2 -4.98 -0.38 -12.35
CA GLN A 2 -4.26 -1.49 -13.01
C GLN A 2 -2.88 -1.77 -12.37
N ASP A 3 -2.23 -0.74 -11.83
CA ASP A 3 -0.96 -0.85 -11.11
C ASP A 3 -0.99 0.03 -9.85
N PHE A 4 -0.85 -0.60 -8.67
CA PHE A 4 -0.94 0.10 -7.39
C PHE A 4 0.32 0.89 -7.05
N LEU A 5 1.51 0.36 -7.38
CA LEU A 5 2.77 1.04 -7.14
C LEU A 5 2.86 2.29 -8.00
N GLN A 6 2.59 2.19 -9.30
CA GLN A 6 2.63 3.33 -10.21
C GLN A 6 1.64 4.42 -9.79
N GLN A 7 0.42 4.05 -9.39
CA GLN A 7 -0.56 5.00 -8.86
C GLN A 7 -0.09 5.66 -7.56
N THR A 8 0.63 4.95 -6.71
CA THR A 8 1.18 5.52 -5.47
C THR A 8 2.33 6.47 -5.76
N LEU A 9 3.23 6.11 -6.68
CA LEU A 9 4.40 6.89 -7.05
C LEU A 9 4.06 8.12 -7.88
N SER A 10 2.93 8.15 -8.61
CA SER A 10 2.51 9.37 -9.32
C SER A 10 2.21 10.53 -8.38
N GLY A 11 1.88 10.26 -7.12
CA GLY A 11 1.45 11.28 -6.17
C GLY A 11 0.03 11.80 -6.44
N GLU A 12 -0.64 11.27 -7.47
CA GLU A 12 -1.99 11.66 -7.85
C GLU A 12 -3.04 10.75 -7.20
N VAL A 13 -4.20 11.32 -6.92
CA VAL A 13 -5.33 10.54 -6.42
C VAL A 13 -6.02 9.85 -7.60
N PRO A 14 -6.23 8.52 -7.57
CA PRO A 14 -6.88 7.82 -8.68
C PRO A 14 -8.31 8.32 -8.88
N ARG A 15 -8.72 8.48 -10.15
CA ARG A 15 -10.12 8.80 -10.51
C ARG A 15 -11.11 7.75 -9.97
N LYS A 16 -10.72 6.47 -10.05
CA LYS A 16 -11.50 5.34 -9.51
C LYS A 16 -10.84 4.86 -8.21
N ARG A 17 -11.47 5.17 -7.07
CA ARG A 17 -10.97 4.81 -5.73
C ARG A 17 -11.47 3.46 -5.22
N SER A 18 -12.38 2.81 -5.92
CA SER A 18 -12.83 1.46 -5.55
C SER A 18 -13.25 0.68 -6.78
N GLY A 19 -13.32 -0.63 -6.66
CA GLY A 19 -13.82 -1.50 -7.71
C GLY A 19 -13.94 -2.93 -7.23
N GLU A 20 -14.28 -3.80 -8.16
CA GLU A 20 -14.47 -5.21 -7.88
C GLU A 20 -14.06 -6.06 -9.07
N THR A 21 -13.76 -7.32 -8.77
CA THR A 21 -13.58 -8.42 -9.72
C THR A 21 -14.53 -9.54 -9.31
N ALA A 22 -14.53 -10.67 -10.02
CA ALA A 22 -15.27 -11.86 -9.60
C ALA A 22 -14.85 -12.38 -8.21
N HIS A 23 -13.65 -12.04 -7.73
CA HIS A 23 -13.05 -12.64 -6.54
C HIS A 23 -12.87 -11.68 -5.36
N LEU A 24 -12.81 -10.37 -5.60
CA LEU A 24 -12.57 -9.40 -4.55
C LEU A 24 -13.19 -8.03 -4.85
N ARG A 25 -13.48 -7.28 -3.79
CA ARG A 25 -13.67 -5.83 -3.82
C ARG A 25 -12.38 -5.16 -3.35
N TRP A 26 -12.04 -4.01 -3.93
CA TRP A 26 -10.87 -3.23 -3.53
C TRP A 26 -11.24 -1.77 -3.34
N GLN A 27 -10.52 -1.11 -2.43
CA GLN A 27 -10.66 0.30 -2.12
C GLN A 27 -9.29 0.93 -1.91
N TRP A 28 -8.99 1.97 -2.67
CA TRP A 28 -7.90 2.90 -2.40
C TRP A 28 -8.32 3.81 -1.26
N LEU A 29 -7.70 3.65 -0.10
CA LEU A 29 -8.04 4.40 1.10
C LEU A 29 -7.25 5.72 1.17
N TYR A 30 -5.98 5.67 0.78
CA TYR A 30 -5.08 6.82 0.78
C TYR A 30 -3.85 6.55 -0.10
N HIS A 31 -2.95 7.53 -0.21
CA HIS A 31 -1.67 7.36 -0.90
C HIS A 31 -0.89 6.19 -0.30
N GLY A 32 -0.64 5.18 -1.13
CA GLY A 32 0.04 3.96 -0.70
C GLY A 32 -0.80 3.07 0.20
N ILE A 33 -2.13 3.25 0.32
CA ILE A 33 -2.99 2.40 1.16
C ILE A 33 -4.13 1.81 0.33
N LEU A 34 -4.10 0.48 0.17
CA LEU A 34 -5.08 -0.29 -0.58
C LEU A 34 -5.69 -1.38 0.29
N LEU A 35 -7.01 -1.37 0.44
CA LEU A 35 -7.78 -2.44 1.04
C LEU A 35 -8.30 -3.38 -0.06
N MET A 36 -8.18 -4.69 0.16
CA MET A 36 -8.76 -5.73 -0.68
C MET A 36 -9.53 -6.73 0.18
N GLU A 37 -10.75 -7.03 -0.23
CA GLU A 37 -11.69 -7.86 0.50
C GLU A 37 -12.23 -8.96 -0.41
N PRO A 38 -12.07 -10.25 -0.06
CA PRO A 38 -12.65 -11.34 -0.83
C PRO A 38 -14.18 -11.21 -0.93
N THR A 39 -14.76 -11.71 -2.03
CA THR A 39 -16.22 -11.78 -2.18
C THR A 39 -16.85 -12.86 -1.32
N VAL A 40 -16.05 -13.82 -0.85
CA VAL A 40 -16.45 -14.90 0.06
C VAL A 40 -16.01 -14.60 1.51
N PRO A 41 -16.71 -15.13 2.52
CA PRO A 41 -16.30 -14.99 3.92
C PRO A 41 -14.91 -15.59 4.19
N VAL A 42 -14.08 -14.88 4.96
CA VAL A 42 -12.75 -15.33 5.38
C VAL A 42 -12.56 -15.13 6.87
N LYS A 43 -11.69 -15.94 7.49
CA LYS A 43 -11.47 -15.94 8.95
C LYS A 43 -10.28 -15.10 9.41
N GLN A 44 -9.45 -14.63 8.48
CA GLN A 44 -8.19 -13.96 8.78
C GLN A 44 -8.03 -12.69 7.94
N ALA A 45 -7.26 -11.76 8.48
CA ALA A 45 -6.84 -10.55 7.80
C ALA A 45 -5.32 -10.40 7.87
N LEU A 46 -4.72 -9.86 6.81
CA LEU A 46 -3.28 -9.64 6.69
C LEU A 46 -3.00 -8.17 6.38
N VAL A 47 -2.01 -7.59 7.06
CA VAL A 47 -1.43 -6.30 6.70
C VAL A 47 -0.07 -6.54 6.07
N LEU A 48 0.12 -6.10 4.82
CA LEU A 48 1.39 -6.13 4.12
C LEU A 48 1.91 -4.71 3.98
N SER A 49 2.94 -4.37 4.76
CA SER A 49 3.62 -3.07 4.67
C SER A 49 5.01 -3.22 4.07
N ALA A 50 5.33 -2.39 3.07
CA ALA A 50 6.64 -2.28 2.47
C ALA A 50 6.98 -0.80 2.23
N GLY A 51 8.25 -0.50 1.94
CA GLY A 51 8.67 0.86 1.62
C GLY A 51 8.44 1.86 2.76
N ILE A 52 8.56 1.41 4.01
CA ILE A 52 8.61 2.31 5.17
C ILE A 52 9.86 3.19 5.05
N HIS A 53 10.98 2.58 4.65
CA HIS A 53 12.11 3.30 4.10
C HIS A 53 12.05 3.30 2.58
N GLY A 54 12.25 4.46 1.95
CA GLY A 54 12.08 4.62 0.51
C GLY A 54 13.21 4.02 -0.34
N ASN A 55 14.36 3.72 0.26
CA ASN A 55 15.49 3.07 -0.43
C ASN A 55 15.42 1.53 -0.41
N GLU A 56 14.41 0.94 0.23
CA GLU A 56 14.20 -0.51 0.30
C GLU A 56 13.18 -0.96 -0.77
N THR A 57 13.59 -0.97 -2.04
CA THR A 57 12.67 -1.16 -3.18
C THR A 57 12.29 -2.61 -3.47
N ALA A 58 13.17 -3.58 -3.16
CA ALA A 58 12.92 -4.99 -3.49
C ALA A 58 11.61 -5.55 -2.87
N PRO A 59 11.27 -5.30 -1.59
CA PRO A 59 9.98 -5.70 -1.03
C PRO A 59 8.79 -4.99 -1.71
N VAL A 60 8.95 -3.73 -2.12
CA VAL A 60 7.90 -2.94 -2.79
C VAL A 60 7.56 -3.52 -4.17
N GLU A 61 8.59 -3.87 -4.94
CA GLU A 61 8.43 -4.51 -6.25
C GLU A 61 7.77 -5.88 -6.13
N MET A 62 8.19 -6.69 -5.14
CA MET A 62 7.58 -8.00 -4.86
C MET A 62 6.10 -7.86 -4.49
N VAL A 63 5.75 -6.90 -3.63
CA VAL A 63 4.35 -6.61 -3.29
C VAL A 63 3.56 -6.20 -4.54
N ASN A 64 4.10 -5.35 -5.41
CA ASN A 64 3.42 -4.95 -6.64
C ASN A 64 3.14 -6.15 -7.57
N GLN A 65 4.12 -7.05 -7.72
CA GLN A 65 3.99 -8.29 -8.50
C GLN A 65 2.93 -9.24 -7.92
N LEU A 66 2.76 -9.27 -6.60
CA LEU A 66 1.74 -10.10 -5.94
C LEU A 66 0.34 -9.47 -6.02
N VAL A 67 0.23 -8.15 -5.90
CA VAL A 67 -1.04 -7.41 -5.85
C VAL A 67 -1.68 -7.24 -7.21
N ASN A 68 -0.89 -6.97 -8.26
CA ASN A 68 -1.45 -6.65 -9.57
C ASN A 68 -2.27 -7.80 -10.20
N PRO A 69 -1.84 -9.08 -10.15
CA PRO A 69 -2.67 -10.20 -10.59
C PRO A 69 -4.01 -10.30 -9.85
N LEU A 70 -4.04 -9.98 -8.54
CA LEU A 70 -5.27 -9.96 -7.74
C LEU A 70 -6.22 -8.85 -8.21
N LEU A 71 -5.69 -7.63 -8.41
CA LEU A 71 -6.46 -6.49 -8.91
C LEU A 71 -7.02 -6.70 -10.33
N ARG A 72 -6.31 -7.47 -11.16
CA ARG A 72 -6.78 -7.88 -12.49
C ARG A 72 -7.75 -9.06 -12.48
N GLY A 73 -7.97 -9.67 -11.32
CA GLY A 73 -8.86 -10.83 -11.17
C GLY A 73 -8.26 -12.14 -11.68
N GLU A 74 -6.95 -12.21 -11.90
CA GLU A 74 -6.26 -13.41 -12.39
C GLU A 74 -6.13 -14.50 -11.30
N LYS A 75 -6.20 -14.10 -10.03
CA LYS A 75 -6.12 -14.99 -8.88
C LYS A 75 -7.15 -14.59 -7.82
N PRO A 76 -7.73 -15.56 -7.09
CA PRO A 76 -8.62 -15.27 -5.98
C PRO A 76 -7.84 -14.78 -4.76
N LEU A 77 -8.43 -13.87 -3.99
CA LEU A 77 -7.89 -13.42 -2.71
C LEU A 77 -8.36 -14.34 -1.58
N GLN A 78 -7.43 -14.94 -0.84
CA GLN A 78 -7.73 -15.94 0.20
C GLN A 78 -7.98 -15.34 1.60
N GLN A 79 -7.54 -14.09 1.82
CA GLN A 79 -7.66 -13.40 3.10
C GLN A 79 -7.93 -11.92 2.84
N ARG A 80 -8.66 -11.27 3.76
CA ARG A 80 -8.79 -9.81 3.72
C ARG A 80 -7.40 -9.18 3.85
N MET A 81 -7.06 -8.24 3.00
CA MET A 81 -5.71 -7.70 2.94
C MET A 81 -5.69 -6.17 2.94
N LEU A 82 -4.83 -5.58 3.77
CA LEU A 82 -4.46 -4.18 3.70
C LEU A 82 -3.01 -4.07 3.23
N VAL A 83 -2.80 -3.47 2.06
CA VAL A 83 -1.47 -3.25 1.49
C VAL A 83 -1.06 -1.80 1.73
N ILE A 84 0.15 -1.61 2.27
CA ILE A 84 0.70 -0.32 2.65
C ILE A 84 2.08 -0.13 2.00
N LEU A 85 2.22 0.92 1.20
CA LEU A 85 3.49 1.49 0.77
C LEU A 85 3.77 2.72 1.65
N GLY A 86 4.53 2.51 2.73
CA GLY A 86 4.42 3.37 3.92
C GLY A 86 5.04 4.77 3.80
N ASN A 87 6.01 4.97 2.90
CA ASN A 87 6.60 6.28 2.68
C ASN A 87 6.65 6.64 1.19
N PRO A 88 5.51 6.97 0.54
CA PRO A 88 5.46 7.28 -0.89
C PRO A 88 6.42 8.41 -1.30
N SER A 89 6.61 9.41 -0.44
CA SER A 89 7.54 10.51 -0.71
C SER A 89 9.01 10.08 -0.67
N ALA A 90 9.40 9.24 0.28
CA ALA A 90 10.75 8.69 0.32
C ALA A 90 10.98 7.71 -0.84
N LEU A 91 9.99 6.88 -1.17
CA LEU A 91 10.03 5.96 -2.32
C LEU A 91 10.26 6.70 -3.64
N ARG A 92 9.52 7.78 -3.90
CA ARG A 92 9.72 8.64 -5.10
C ARG A 92 11.13 9.20 -5.21
N THR A 93 11.77 9.46 -4.08
CA THR A 93 13.12 10.05 -4.04
C THR A 93 14.22 9.00 -3.89
N GLY A 94 13.88 7.73 -3.71
CA GLY A 94 14.83 6.64 -3.43
C GLY A 94 15.62 6.82 -2.13
N LYS A 95 15.18 7.71 -1.23
CA LYS A 95 15.85 8.00 0.04
C LYS A 95 15.28 7.13 1.15
N ARG A 96 16.08 6.88 2.21
CA ARG A 96 15.59 6.18 3.40
C ARG A 96 14.36 6.87 4.00
N TYR A 97 14.41 8.19 4.15
CA TYR A 97 13.30 9.04 4.56
C TYR A 97 13.48 10.46 4.01
N VAL A 98 12.44 11.30 4.10
CA VAL A 98 12.49 12.70 3.64
C VAL A 98 13.01 13.63 4.73
N ARG A 99 12.34 13.68 5.88
CA ARG A 99 12.75 14.48 7.06
C ARG A 99 13.10 13.60 8.26
N TYR A 100 12.18 12.69 8.62
CA TYR A 100 12.32 11.83 9.78
C TYR A 100 12.16 10.35 9.42
N ASP A 101 12.85 9.47 10.15
CA ASP A 101 12.69 8.03 10.02
C ASP A 101 11.31 7.62 10.57
N ILE A 102 10.34 7.42 9.67
CA ILE A 102 8.95 7.13 10.04
C ILE A 102 8.82 5.82 10.85
N ASN A 103 9.76 4.89 10.71
CA ASN A 103 9.72 3.63 11.47
C ASN A 103 10.02 3.85 12.97
N ARG A 104 10.53 5.02 13.33
CA ARG A 104 10.73 5.44 14.72
C ARG A 104 9.56 6.24 15.29
N LEU A 105 8.55 6.55 14.48
CA LEU A 105 7.45 7.45 14.84
C LEU A 105 6.14 6.73 15.18
N PHE A 106 6.06 5.44 14.88
CA PHE A 106 4.94 4.60 15.30
C PHE A 106 4.81 4.54 16.84
N GLY A 107 3.61 4.17 17.31
CA GLY A 107 3.29 4.10 18.74
C GLY A 107 3.20 5.47 19.41
N GLY A 108 2.73 6.49 18.67
CA GLY A 108 2.51 7.85 19.19
C GLY A 108 3.76 8.76 19.23
N ARG A 109 4.95 8.23 18.91
CA ARG A 109 6.22 9.00 18.95
C ARG A 109 6.27 10.16 17.95
N TRP A 110 5.48 10.09 16.87
CA TRP A 110 5.31 11.22 15.94
C TRP A 110 4.85 12.52 16.64
N GLN A 111 4.15 12.43 17.78
CA GLN A 111 3.70 13.61 18.53
C GLN A 111 4.84 14.38 19.19
N GLN A 112 6.02 13.77 19.31
CA GLN A 112 7.21 14.40 19.88
C GLN A 112 8.02 15.16 18.82
N ILE A 113 7.59 15.09 17.56
CA ILE A 113 8.22 15.82 16.47
C ILE A 113 7.53 17.16 16.31
N ASP A 114 8.35 18.22 16.31
CA ASP A 114 7.96 19.53 15.85
C ASP A 114 8.20 19.59 14.33
N ASP A 115 7.12 19.57 13.55
CA ASP A 115 7.17 19.56 12.09
C ASP A 115 7.13 20.97 11.47
N GLY A 116 7.01 22.02 12.30
CA GLY A 116 6.93 23.43 11.89
C GLY A 116 5.61 23.81 11.27
#